data_AF-A0A6N3Z004-F1
#
_entry.id   AF-A0A6N3Z004-F1
#
_cell.length_a   1.000
_cell.length_b   1.000
_cell.length_c   1.000
_cell.angle_alpha   90.00
_cell.angle_beta   90.00
_cell.angle_gamma   90.00
#
_symmetry.space_group_name_H-M   'P 1'
#
loop_
_entity.id
_entity.type
_entity.pdbx_description
1 polymer ?
#
loop_
_entity_poly.entity_id
_entity_poly.type
_entity_poly.pdbx_seq_one_letter_code
_entity_poly.pdbx_strand_id
1 'polypeptide(L)'
;MNSVDDHLKEFSNEVAILTKAHFIWKYVNVIASADKQILAVLNKTPSSWNIFLHSLQTTTFISLGRIFDPNGNSFSIHRLARYCSKNINEFDRTNLKSRKMDGYLEEPVWLEEYLNGAYYPNQGDIKRLREEISNYRIIYETKYKPIRNKVMAHKDFSKIGKNEELFEKTNITELEGIISFCNQVKLGIQEQYWNGRKITFTNGPIFDGHDQSAEKEVNDLLKSLK
;
A
#
# COMPACT_ATOMS: atom_id res chain seq x y z
N MET A 1 -16.21 -6.08 -10.68
CA MET A 1 -14.93 -6.73 -10.30
C MET A 1 -15.21 -8.21 -10.27
N ASN A 2 -14.75 -8.92 -11.30
CA ASN A 2 -15.20 -10.27 -11.63
C ASN A 2 -14.07 -11.30 -11.59
N SER A 3 -12.85 -10.88 -11.25
CA SER A 3 -11.67 -11.74 -11.11
C SER A 3 -10.81 -11.32 -9.92
N VAL A 4 -9.84 -12.16 -9.55
CA VAL A 4 -8.79 -11.81 -8.58
C VAL A 4 -7.99 -10.61 -9.08
N ASP A 5 -7.69 -10.54 -10.38
CA ASP A 5 -6.91 -9.44 -10.97
C ASP A 5 -7.61 -8.08 -10.84
N ASP A 6 -8.94 -8.03 -11.03
CA ASP A 6 -9.71 -6.80 -10.80
C ASP A 6 -9.57 -6.32 -9.34
N HIS A 7 -9.67 -7.26 -8.39
CA HIS A 7 -9.51 -6.96 -6.96
C HIS A 7 -8.10 -6.55 -6.60
N LEU A 8 -7.11 -7.16 -7.24
CA LEU A 8 -5.71 -6.82 -7.06
C LEU A 8 -5.37 -5.44 -7.63
N LYS A 9 -5.92 -5.07 -8.78
CA LYS A 9 -5.73 -3.75 -9.40
C LYS A 9 -6.24 -2.64 -8.49
N GLU A 10 -7.46 -2.78 -7.98
CA GLU A 10 -8.02 -1.81 -7.05
C GLU A 10 -7.20 -1.72 -5.75
N PHE A 11 -6.67 -2.87 -5.27
CA PHE A 11 -5.79 -2.90 -4.09
C PHE A 11 -4.51 -2.13 -4.36
N SER A 12 -3.90 -2.40 -5.51
CA SER A 12 -2.65 -1.80 -5.93
C SER A 12 -2.77 -0.29 -6.09
N ASN A 13 -3.91 0.19 -6.60
CA ASN A 13 -4.21 1.62 -6.70
C ASN A 13 -4.25 2.29 -5.31
N GLU A 14 -4.97 1.72 -4.36
CA GLU A 14 -5.08 2.30 -3.01
C GLU A 14 -3.72 2.24 -2.27
N VAL A 15 -2.95 1.16 -2.44
CA VAL A 15 -1.58 1.06 -1.89
C VAL A 15 -0.63 2.06 -2.55
N ALA A 16 -0.76 2.33 -3.85
CA ALA A 16 0.01 3.35 -4.55
C ALA A 16 -0.29 4.75 -4.01
N ILE A 17 -1.57 5.08 -3.80
CA ILE A 17 -2.00 6.35 -3.18
C ILE A 17 -1.38 6.49 -1.79
N LEU A 18 -1.52 5.46 -0.95
CA LEU A 18 -0.95 5.44 0.40
C LEU A 18 0.57 5.68 0.37
N THR A 19 1.29 4.92 -0.46
CA THR A 19 2.75 4.99 -0.56
C THR A 19 3.18 6.38 -1.00
N LYS A 20 2.63 6.89 -2.12
CA LYS A 20 2.99 8.21 -2.65
C LYS A 20 2.67 9.34 -1.67
N ALA A 21 1.47 9.34 -1.08
CA ALA A 21 1.07 10.40 -0.16
C ALA A 21 2.03 10.48 1.05
N HIS A 22 2.40 9.33 1.62
CA HIS A 22 3.33 9.28 2.74
C HIS A 22 4.74 9.74 2.36
N PHE A 23 5.30 9.17 1.27
CA PHE A 23 6.68 9.46 0.89
C PHE A 23 6.85 10.88 0.36
N ILE A 24 5.89 11.44 -0.39
CA ILE A 24 5.92 12.85 -0.78
C ILE A 24 5.95 13.74 0.46
N TRP A 25 5.08 13.48 1.44
CA TRP A 25 5.06 14.21 2.70
C TRP A 25 6.42 14.13 3.43
N LYS A 26 6.99 12.92 3.52
CA LYS A 26 8.30 12.68 4.14
C LYS A 26 9.39 13.48 3.44
N TYR A 27 9.51 13.36 2.12
CA TYR A 27 10.61 13.96 1.38
C TYR A 27 10.54 15.48 1.34
N VAL A 28 9.34 16.09 1.34
CA VAL A 28 9.23 17.54 1.48
C VAL A 28 9.86 18.01 2.79
N ASN A 29 9.54 17.34 3.90
CA ASN A 29 10.09 17.68 5.21
C ASN A 29 11.61 17.42 5.29
N VAL A 30 12.06 16.25 4.81
CA VAL A 30 13.49 15.88 4.82
C VAL A 30 14.32 16.87 4.01
N ILE A 31 13.93 17.16 2.76
CA ILE A 31 14.67 18.06 1.88
C ILE A 31 14.66 19.50 2.44
N ALA A 32 13.51 20.00 2.89
CA ALA A 32 13.41 21.32 3.49
C ALA A 32 14.28 21.46 4.74
N SER A 33 14.37 20.40 5.56
CA SER A 33 15.21 20.42 6.76
C SER A 33 16.72 20.44 6.44
N ALA A 34 17.11 19.85 5.31
CA ALA A 34 18.50 19.72 4.90
C ALA A 34 19.02 20.92 4.10
N ASP A 35 18.14 21.66 3.41
CA ASP A 35 18.50 22.77 2.52
C ASP A 35 17.87 24.09 2.96
N LYS A 36 18.71 24.98 3.53
CA LYS A 36 18.29 26.30 4.03
C LYS A 36 17.71 27.20 2.95
N GLN A 37 18.14 27.08 1.70
CA GLN A 37 17.59 27.89 0.60
C GLN A 37 16.18 27.43 0.25
N ILE A 38 15.97 26.11 0.15
CA ILE A 38 14.63 25.54 -0.06
C ILE A 38 13.72 25.96 1.09
N LEU A 39 14.16 25.81 2.34
CA LEU A 39 13.40 26.23 3.51
C LEU A 39 12.98 27.70 3.44
N ALA A 40 13.90 28.60 3.06
CA ALA A 40 13.61 30.02 2.91
C ALA A 40 12.56 30.29 1.82
N VAL A 41 12.58 29.53 0.71
CA VAL A 41 11.59 29.64 -0.36
C VAL A 41 10.22 29.14 0.11
N LEU A 42 10.15 27.98 0.77
CA LEU A 42 8.89 27.45 1.33
C LEU A 42 8.26 28.43 2.32
N ASN A 43 9.10 29.11 3.12
CA ASN A 43 8.66 30.12 4.09
C ASN A 43 8.15 31.43 3.46
N LYS A 44 8.23 31.60 2.12
CA LYS A 44 7.54 32.71 1.44
C LYS A 44 6.02 32.50 1.41
N THR A 45 5.55 31.25 1.39
CA THR A 45 4.13 30.87 1.35
C THR A 45 3.80 29.75 2.35
N PRO A 46 4.07 29.94 3.66
CA PRO A 46 4.05 28.86 4.64
C PRO A 46 2.65 28.25 4.80
N SER A 47 1.59 29.07 4.73
CA SER A 47 0.20 28.58 4.82
C SER A 47 -0.16 27.60 3.70
N SER A 48 0.31 27.84 2.47
CA SER A 48 0.05 26.97 1.32
C SER A 48 0.73 25.61 1.51
N TRP A 49 2.00 25.61 1.92
CA TRP A 49 2.74 24.38 2.19
C TRP A 49 2.18 23.59 3.37
N ASN A 50 1.74 24.28 4.43
CA ASN A 50 1.09 23.62 5.56
C ASN A 50 -0.21 22.91 5.15
N ILE A 51 -1.04 23.54 4.30
CA ILE A 51 -2.25 22.90 3.76
C ILE A 51 -1.90 21.71 2.88
N PHE A 52 -0.89 21.84 2.01
CA PHE A 52 -0.42 20.75 1.15
C PHE A 52 0.05 19.53 1.96
N LEU A 53 0.92 19.75 2.95
CA LEU A 53 1.41 18.70 3.85
C LEU A 53 0.26 18.06 4.65
N HIS A 54 -0.66 18.87 5.17
CA HIS A 54 -1.85 18.37 5.87
C HIS A 54 -2.72 17.47 4.96
N SER A 55 -2.92 17.87 3.70
CA SER A 55 -3.67 17.05 2.73
C SER A 55 -2.99 15.71 2.46
N LEU A 56 -1.65 15.68 2.34
CA LEU A 56 -0.91 14.43 2.15
C LEU A 56 -1.01 13.50 3.37
N GLN A 57 -0.90 14.04 4.58
CA GLN A 57 -1.12 13.27 5.81
C GLN A 57 -2.56 12.73 5.87
N THR A 58 -3.54 13.58 5.58
CA THR A 58 -4.95 13.21 5.57
C THR A 58 -5.20 12.05 4.60
N THR A 59 -4.69 12.15 3.38
CA THR A 59 -4.75 11.08 2.37
C THR A 59 -4.11 9.79 2.88
N THR A 60 -2.92 9.87 3.49
CA THR A 60 -2.22 8.71 4.07
C THR A 60 -3.12 7.96 5.08
N PHE A 61 -3.70 8.68 6.05
CA PHE A 61 -4.55 8.07 7.08
C PHE A 61 -5.91 7.58 6.57
N ILE A 62 -6.49 8.27 5.57
CA ILE A 62 -7.72 7.82 4.91
C ILE A 62 -7.47 6.53 4.14
N SER A 63 -6.39 6.46 3.35
CA SER A 63 -6.04 5.28 2.56
C SER A 63 -5.73 4.08 3.43
N LEU A 64 -4.95 4.25 4.51
CA LEU A 64 -4.78 3.20 5.53
C LEU A 64 -6.13 2.70 6.05
N GLY A 65 -7.04 3.62 6.33
CA GLY A 65 -8.35 3.30 6.86
C GLY A 65 -9.27 2.56 5.91
N ARG A 66 -9.11 2.74 4.60
CA ARG A 66 -9.80 1.94 3.56
C ARG A 66 -9.16 0.57 3.42
N ILE A 67 -7.83 0.52 3.34
CA ILE A 67 -7.06 -0.72 3.21
C ILE A 67 -7.40 -1.71 4.32
N PHE A 68 -7.48 -1.26 5.58
CA PHE A 68 -7.77 -2.11 6.74
C PHE A 68 -9.23 -2.07 7.19
N ASP A 69 -10.16 -1.59 6.35
CA ASP A 69 -11.58 -1.61 6.70
C ASP A 69 -12.11 -3.06 6.72
N PRO A 70 -12.61 -3.57 7.87
CA PRO A 70 -13.17 -4.91 7.95
C PRO A 70 -14.58 -4.99 7.34
N ASN A 71 -15.22 -3.87 7.03
CA ASN A 71 -16.57 -3.85 6.48
C ASN A 71 -16.61 -4.58 5.13
N GLY A 72 -17.57 -5.50 4.97
CA GLY A 72 -17.71 -6.31 3.76
C GLY A 72 -18.10 -5.52 2.51
N ASN A 73 -18.61 -4.30 2.68
CA ASN A 73 -19.13 -3.46 1.60
C ASN A 73 -18.07 -2.55 0.97
N SER A 74 -17.00 -2.23 1.69
CA SER A 74 -15.89 -1.42 1.18
C SER A 74 -14.85 -2.29 0.48
N PHE A 75 -14.04 -1.64 -0.34
CA PHE A 75 -12.85 -2.24 -0.90
C PHE A 75 -11.73 -2.25 0.15
N SER A 76 -11.09 -3.39 0.42
CA SER A 76 -10.07 -3.54 1.46
C SER A 76 -9.18 -4.78 1.24
N ILE A 77 -8.05 -4.84 1.96
CA ILE A 77 -7.15 -6.00 1.95
C ILE A 77 -7.85 -7.28 2.42
N HIS A 78 -8.81 -7.15 3.35
CA HIS A 78 -9.61 -8.27 3.83
C HIS A 78 -10.57 -8.78 2.76
N ARG A 79 -11.13 -7.89 1.94
CA ARG A 79 -11.97 -8.25 0.81
C ARG A 79 -11.18 -8.97 -0.27
N LEU A 80 -9.98 -8.47 -0.61
CA LEU A 80 -9.07 -9.15 -1.55
C LEU A 80 -8.73 -10.57 -1.09
N ALA A 81 -8.25 -10.73 0.14
CA ALA A 81 -7.88 -12.05 0.67
C ALA A 81 -9.09 -13.02 0.74
N ARG A 82 -10.27 -12.51 1.10
CA ARG A 82 -11.52 -13.30 1.08
C ARG A 82 -11.90 -13.71 -0.34
N TYR A 83 -11.74 -12.82 -1.31
CA TYR A 83 -12.02 -13.11 -2.71
C TYR A 83 -11.06 -14.18 -3.24
N CYS A 84 -9.77 -14.08 -2.95
CA CYS A 84 -8.77 -15.09 -3.30
C CYS A 84 -9.11 -16.46 -2.70
N SER A 85 -9.55 -16.51 -1.43
CA SER A 85 -9.96 -17.76 -0.77
C SER A 85 -11.18 -18.40 -1.44
N LYS A 86 -12.18 -17.60 -1.83
CA LYS A 86 -13.40 -18.08 -2.48
C LYS A 86 -13.17 -18.54 -3.92
N ASN A 87 -12.28 -17.85 -4.65
CA ASN A 87 -12.00 -18.10 -6.05
C ASN A 87 -10.61 -18.72 -6.23
N ILE A 88 -10.24 -19.66 -5.34
CA ILE A 88 -8.91 -20.27 -5.35
C ILE A 88 -8.60 -21.02 -6.66
N ASN A 89 -9.63 -21.48 -7.35
CA ASN A 89 -9.55 -22.10 -8.66
C ASN A 89 -8.97 -21.13 -9.72
N GLU A 90 -9.11 -19.81 -9.57
CA GLU A 90 -8.45 -18.88 -10.52
C GLU A 90 -6.91 -18.97 -10.48
N PHE A 91 -6.35 -19.55 -9.42
CA PHE A 91 -4.91 -19.80 -9.30
C PHE A 91 -4.49 -21.17 -9.81
N ASP A 92 -5.40 -22.01 -10.31
CA ASP A 92 -5.07 -23.37 -10.75
C ASP A 92 -4.24 -23.40 -12.04
N ARG A 93 -3.77 -24.59 -12.39
CA ARG A 93 -2.96 -24.84 -13.59
C ARG A 93 -3.65 -24.38 -14.87
N THR A 94 -4.95 -24.66 -15.00
CA THR A 94 -5.73 -24.36 -16.20
C THR A 94 -5.84 -22.84 -16.40
N ASN A 95 -6.13 -22.11 -15.33
CA ASN A 95 -6.26 -20.66 -15.36
C ASN A 95 -4.91 -19.97 -15.54
N LEU A 96 -3.84 -20.48 -14.92
CA LEU A 96 -2.47 -19.99 -15.17
C LEU A 96 -2.05 -20.24 -16.63
N LYS A 97 -2.34 -21.43 -17.17
CA LYS A 97 -2.10 -21.76 -18.59
C LYS A 97 -2.82 -20.76 -19.50
N SER A 98 -4.10 -20.50 -19.26
CA SER A 98 -4.89 -19.52 -20.02
C SER A 98 -4.23 -18.13 -20.03
N ARG A 99 -3.81 -17.64 -18.85
CA ARG A 99 -3.10 -16.35 -18.74
C ARG A 99 -1.76 -16.32 -19.46
N LYS A 100 -0.99 -17.42 -19.45
CA LYS A 100 0.30 -17.51 -20.14
C LYS A 100 0.18 -17.70 -21.65
N MET A 101 -0.94 -18.23 -22.12
CA MET A 101 -1.30 -18.37 -23.53
C MET A 101 -1.83 -17.07 -24.13
N ASP A 102 -2.21 -16.08 -23.33
CA ASP A 102 -2.73 -14.80 -23.83
C ASP A 102 -1.71 -14.14 -24.78
N GLY A 103 -2.17 -13.79 -25.98
CA GLY A 103 -1.34 -13.27 -27.06
C GLY A 103 -0.60 -14.30 -27.93
N TYR A 104 -0.65 -15.61 -27.61
CA TYR A 104 -0.06 -16.67 -28.43
C TYR A 104 -1.12 -17.37 -29.30
N LEU A 105 -0.78 -17.63 -30.57
CA LEU A 105 -1.64 -18.38 -31.50
C LEU A 105 -1.49 -19.91 -31.34
N GLU A 106 -0.32 -20.37 -30.92
CA GLU A 106 0.02 -21.78 -30.70
C GLU A 106 0.71 -21.95 -29.35
N GLU A 107 0.65 -23.16 -28.79
CA GLU A 107 1.22 -23.46 -27.46
C GLU A 107 2.76 -23.35 -27.47
N PRO A 108 3.35 -22.43 -26.69
CA PRO A 108 4.80 -22.28 -26.66
C PRO A 108 5.48 -23.50 -26.04
N VAL A 109 6.64 -23.88 -26.59
CA VAL A 109 7.41 -25.05 -26.14
C VAL A 109 7.79 -24.98 -24.65
N TRP A 110 8.00 -23.77 -24.12
CA TRP A 110 8.36 -23.55 -22.71
C TRP A 110 7.18 -23.69 -21.73
N LEU A 111 5.93 -23.71 -22.21
CA LEU A 111 4.76 -23.57 -21.35
C LEU A 111 4.57 -24.75 -20.41
N GLU A 112 4.70 -25.97 -20.92
CA GLU A 112 4.49 -27.16 -20.12
C GLU A 112 5.53 -27.29 -19.00
N GLU A 113 6.80 -27.01 -19.29
CA GLU A 113 7.86 -26.94 -18.28
C GLU A 113 7.57 -25.84 -17.24
N TYR A 114 7.14 -24.66 -17.68
CA TYR A 114 6.77 -23.56 -16.80
C TYR A 114 5.64 -23.96 -15.83
N LEU A 115 4.58 -24.59 -16.34
CA LEU A 115 3.43 -25.02 -15.52
C LEU A 115 3.81 -26.13 -14.55
N ASN A 116 4.75 -27.01 -14.91
CA ASN A 116 5.27 -28.05 -14.01
C ASN A 116 6.10 -27.47 -12.86
N GLY A 117 6.79 -26.33 -13.09
CA GLY A 117 7.53 -25.62 -12.05
C GLY A 117 6.69 -24.64 -11.21
N ALA A 118 5.44 -24.39 -11.59
CA ALA A 118 4.59 -23.43 -10.90
C ALA A 118 4.05 -23.95 -9.57
N TYR A 119 3.82 -23.03 -8.64
CA TYR A 119 3.16 -23.28 -7.36
C TYR A 119 1.68 -22.95 -7.43
N TYR A 120 0.84 -23.90 -7.02
CA TYR A 120 -0.61 -23.75 -6.95
C TYR A 120 -1.07 -23.66 -5.49
N PRO A 121 -1.64 -22.52 -5.06
CA PRO A 121 -1.95 -22.29 -3.66
C PRO A 121 -3.15 -23.13 -3.20
N ASN A 122 -3.13 -23.52 -1.92
CA ASN A 122 -4.26 -24.15 -1.26
C ASN A 122 -4.90 -23.23 -0.22
N GLN A 123 -6.01 -23.67 0.40
CA GLN A 123 -6.72 -22.86 1.41
C GLN A 123 -5.85 -22.51 2.62
N GLY A 124 -4.86 -23.35 2.97
CA GLY A 124 -3.89 -23.07 4.02
C GLY A 124 -2.95 -21.91 3.68
N ASP A 125 -2.56 -21.75 2.41
CA ASP A 125 -1.78 -20.58 1.96
C ASP A 125 -2.56 -19.28 2.15
N ILE A 126 -3.83 -19.26 1.75
CA ILE A 126 -4.67 -18.09 1.90
C ILE A 126 -5.02 -17.81 3.37
N LYS A 127 -5.13 -18.86 4.19
CA LYS A 127 -5.30 -18.71 5.65
C LYS A 127 -4.11 -18.00 6.27
N ARG A 128 -2.88 -18.39 5.94
CA ARG A 128 -1.66 -17.72 6.43
C ARG A 128 -1.60 -16.25 6.01
N LEU A 129 -1.92 -15.95 4.76
CA LEU A 129 -2.04 -14.56 4.29
C LEU A 129 -3.02 -13.76 5.17
N ARG A 130 -4.18 -14.33 5.51
CA ARG A 130 -5.18 -13.66 6.37
C ARG A 130 -4.72 -13.48 7.81
N GLU A 131 -3.93 -14.41 8.34
CA GLU A 131 -3.31 -14.30 9.67
C GLU A 131 -2.33 -13.13 9.71
N GLU A 132 -1.44 -13.03 8.71
CA GLU A 132 -0.51 -11.89 8.59
C GLU A 132 -1.25 -10.55 8.46
N ILE A 133 -2.28 -10.48 7.61
CA ILE A 133 -3.13 -9.30 7.48
C ILE A 133 -3.76 -8.91 8.84
N SER A 134 -4.14 -9.89 9.65
CA SER A 134 -4.76 -9.64 10.95
C SER A 134 -3.76 -9.04 11.95
N ASN A 135 -2.50 -9.48 11.92
CA ASN A 135 -1.43 -8.91 12.74
C ASN A 135 -1.24 -7.41 12.45
N TYR A 136 -1.13 -7.04 11.17
CA TYR A 136 -0.98 -5.64 10.77
C TYR A 136 -2.24 -4.81 11.01
N ARG A 137 -3.43 -5.42 10.88
CA ARG A 137 -4.69 -4.75 11.23
C ARG A 137 -4.71 -4.34 12.70
N ILE A 138 -4.22 -5.19 13.63
CA ILE A 138 -4.17 -4.85 15.06
C ILE A 138 -3.31 -3.61 15.28
N ILE A 139 -2.16 -3.51 14.61
CA ILE A 139 -1.29 -2.33 14.68
C ILE A 139 -2.05 -1.09 14.17
N TYR A 140 -2.70 -1.19 13.01
CA TYR A 140 -3.52 -0.10 12.48
C TYR A 140 -4.64 0.32 13.45
N GLU A 141 -5.42 -0.62 13.98
CA GLU A 141 -6.57 -0.32 14.83
C GLU A 141 -6.18 0.31 16.17
N THR A 142 -5.06 -0.12 16.74
CA THR A 142 -4.59 0.35 18.05
C THR A 142 -3.88 1.70 17.97
N LYS A 143 -3.09 1.94 16.92
CA LYS A 143 -2.21 3.11 16.83
C LYS A 143 -2.66 4.16 15.82
N TYR A 144 -3.10 3.75 14.64
CA TYR A 144 -3.33 4.66 13.51
C TYR A 144 -4.81 5.05 13.32
N LYS A 145 -5.74 4.14 13.57
CA LYS A 145 -7.19 4.40 13.51
C LYS A 145 -7.63 5.52 14.46
N PRO A 146 -7.11 5.67 15.70
CA PRO A 146 -7.44 6.80 16.56
C PRO A 146 -7.02 8.15 15.96
N ILE A 147 -5.88 8.23 15.27
CA ILE A 147 -5.42 9.45 14.60
C ILE A 147 -6.40 9.82 13.49
N ARG A 148 -6.73 8.86 12.61
CA ARG A 148 -7.75 9.07 11.57
C ARG A 148 -9.05 9.58 12.18
N ASN A 149 -9.61 8.86 13.15
CA ASN A 149 -10.95 9.15 13.65
C ASN A 149 -11.03 10.45 14.44
N LYS A 150 -10.02 10.78 15.26
CA LYS A 150 -10.07 11.90 16.21
C LYS A 150 -9.43 13.20 15.70
N VAL A 151 -8.57 13.11 14.66
CA VAL A 151 -7.81 14.25 14.15
C VAL A 151 -8.22 14.59 12.71
N MET A 152 -8.41 13.57 11.86
CA MET A 152 -8.56 13.77 10.41
C MET A 152 -10.03 13.70 9.94
N ALA A 153 -10.78 12.69 10.37
CA ALA A 153 -12.15 12.42 9.91
C ALA A 153 -13.21 13.14 10.75
N HIS A 154 -12.99 13.25 12.07
CA HIS A 154 -13.80 14.06 12.97
C HIS A 154 -12.85 14.85 13.85
N LYS A 155 -12.78 16.18 13.69
CA LYS A 155 -12.08 17.04 14.66
C LYS A 155 -12.88 17.05 15.95
N ASP A 156 -12.53 16.16 16.86
CA ASP A 156 -13.11 16.15 18.20
C ASP A 156 -12.70 17.45 18.91
N PHE A 157 -13.69 18.28 19.28
CA PHE A 157 -13.47 19.57 19.94
C PHE A 157 -12.63 19.44 21.21
N SER A 158 -12.70 18.29 21.90
CA SER A 158 -11.95 18.01 23.14
C SER A 158 -10.44 17.78 22.92
N LYS A 159 -10.01 17.58 21.66
CA LYS A 159 -8.63 17.25 21.28
C LYS A 159 -7.92 18.34 20.47
N ILE A 160 -8.61 19.44 20.15
CA ILE A 160 -7.99 20.60 19.48
C ILE A 160 -6.85 21.14 20.37
N GLY A 161 -5.62 21.06 19.88
CA GLY A 161 -4.40 21.47 20.61
C GLY A 161 -3.75 20.39 21.49
N LYS A 162 -4.28 19.15 21.52
CA LYS A 162 -3.74 18.00 22.29
C LYS A 162 -3.45 16.77 21.42
N ASN A 163 -3.09 17.01 20.16
CA ASN A 163 -2.87 15.93 19.19
C ASN A 163 -1.51 15.25 19.35
N GLU A 164 -0.56 15.87 20.06
CA GLU A 164 0.81 15.38 20.27
C GLU A 164 0.80 13.95 20.86
N GLU A 165 0.01 13.69 21.91
CA GLU A 165 -0.10 12.35 22.54
C GLU A 165 -0.53 11.22 21.58
N LEU A 166 -1.30 11.54 20.52
CA LEU A 166 -1.72 10.53 19.54
C LEU A 166 -0.61 10.25 18.52
N PHE A 167 0.15 11.27 18.13
CA PHE A 167 1.27 11.13 17.22
C PHE A 167 2.53 10.57 17.91
N GLU A 168 2.73 10.82 19.21
CA GLU A 168 3.82 10.28 20.03
C GLU A 168 3.83 8.74 20.07
N LYS A 169 2.66 8.10 19.92
CA LYS A 169 2.53 6.63 19.89
C LYS A 169 2.84 6.03 18.52
N THR A 170 3.12 6.86 17.53
CA THR A 170 3.45 6.44 16.17
C THR A 170 4.86 6.86 15.81
N ASN A 171 5.49 6.09 14.92
CA ASN A 171 6.73 6.51 14.30
C ASN A 171 6.68 6.21 12.81
N ILE A 172 7.50 6.96 12.06
CA ILE A 172 7.56 6.88 10.60
C ILE A 172 7.99 5.47 10.16
N THR A 173 8.93 4.84 10.86
CA THR A 173 9.42 3.49 10.53
C THR A 173 8.34 2.42 10.62
N GLU A 174 7.47 2.47 11.63
CA GLU A 174 6.34 1.54 11.78
C GLU A 174 5.29 1.77 10.70
N LEU A 175 5.02 3.04 10.37
CA LEU A 175 4.10 3.38 9.28
C LEU A 175 4.63 2.87 7.93
N GLU A 176 5.92 3.10 7.66
CA GLU A 176 6.61 2.55 6.49
C GLU A 176 6.62 1.01 6.50
N GLY A 177 6.71 0.37 7.66
CA GLY A 177 6.54 -1.07 7.81
C GLY A 177 5.15 -1.55 7.39
N ILE A 178 4.08 -0.84 7.76
CA ILE A 178 2.71 -1.14 7.32
C ILE A 178 2.56 -0.93 5.81
N ILE A 179 3.10 0.16 5.27
CA ILE A 179 3.08 0.45 3.84
C ILE A 179 3.83 -0.64 3.07
N SER A 180 4.99 -1.05 3.58
CA SER A 180 5.79 -2.14 3.03
C SER A 180 4.99 -3.44 3.01
N PHE A 181 4.35 -3.80 4.11
CA PHE A 181 3.49 -4.98 4.17
C PHE A 181 2.37 -4.95 3.13
N CYS A 182 1.70 -3.81 2.94
CA CYS A 182 0.65 -3.69 1.92
C CYS A 182 1.20 -3.92 0.50
N ASN A 183 2.39 -3.39 0.20
CA ASN A 183 3.08 -3.64 -1.06
C ASN A 183 3.52 -5.11 -1.21
N GLN A 184 3.95 -5.76 -0.13
CA GLN A 184 4.28 -7.18 -0.19
C GLN A 184 3.05 -8.05 -0.45
N VAL A 185 1.88 -7.71 0.13
CA VAL A 185 0.63 -8.42 -0.16
C VAL A 185 0.23 -8.27 -1.62
N LYS A 186 0.27 -7.05 -2.19
CA LYS A 186 -0.11 -6.85 -3.59
C LYS A 186 0.85 -7.61 -4.52
N LEU A 187 2.16 -7.49 -4.31
CA LEU A 187 3.17 -8.13 -5.15
C LEU A 187 3.13 -9.65 -5.01
N GLY A 188 2.97 -10.17 -3.80
CA GLY A 188 2.84 -11.60 -3.55
C GLY A 188 1.62 -12.20 -4.26
N ILE A 189 0.45 -11.57 -4.14
CA ILE A 189 -0.76 -12.04 -4.84
C ILE A 189 -0.60 -11.90 -6.36
N GLN A 190 0.01 -10.82 -6.84
CA GLN A 190 0.30 -10.62 -8.27
C GLN A 190 1.18 -11.73 -8.83
N GLU A 191 2.31 -12.02 -8.18
CA GLU A 191 3.24 -13.07 -8.59
C GLU A 191 2.61 -14.46 -8.49
N GLN A 192 1.77 -14.70 -7.48
CA GLN A 192 1.02 -15.94 -7.37
C GLN A 192 -0.01 -16.11 -8.49
N TYR A 193 -0.71 -15.03 -8.84
CA TYR A 193 -1.76 -15.05 -9.85
C TYR A 193 -1.19 -15.15 -11.27
N TRP A 194 -0.27 -14.27 -11.62
CA TRP A 194 0.27 -14.15 -12.98
C TRP A 194 1.42 -15.11 -13.25
N ASN A 195 2.18 -15.49 -12.24
CA ASN A 195 3.40 -16.27 -12.41
C ASN A 195 3.40 -17.62 -11.70
N GLY A 196 2.38 -17.93 -10.88
CA GLY A 196 2.37 -19.17 -10.11
C GLY A 196 3.50 -19.24 -9.09
N ARG A 197 3.96 -18.10 -8.56
CA ARG A 197 5.00 -18.07 -7.53
C ARG A 197 4.36 -17.98 -6.15
N LYS A 198 4.87 -18.77 -5.21
CA LYS A 198 4.36 -18.79 -3.85
C LYS A 198 4.42 -17.41 -3.21
N ILE A 199 3.34 -17.01 -2.54
CA ILE A 199 3.31 -15.78 -1.73
C ILE A 199 4.34 -15.91 -0.59
N THR A 200 5.29 -14.98 -0.56
CA THR A 200 6.32 -14.88 0.47
C THR A 200 6.42 -13.46 0.99
N PHE A 201 6.68 -13.32 2.29
CA PHE A 201 6.95 -12.05 2.94
C PHE A 201 8.44 -11.96 3.29
N THR A 202 9.02 -10.78 3.15
CA THR A 202 10.41 -10.49 3.46
C THR A 202 10.50 -9.51 4.61
N ASN A 203 11.58 -9.61 5.38
CA ASN A 203 11.87 -8.64 6.45
C ASN A 203 12.30 -7.27 5.91
N GLY A 204 12.80 -7.22 4.67
CA GLY A 204 13.20 -5.98 4.02
C GLY A 204 12.00 -5.12 3.60
N PRO A 205 12.14 -3.78 3.61
CA PRO A 205 11.09 -2.89 3.13
C PRO A 205 10.90 -3.01 1.61
N ILE A 206 9.65 -3.03 1.16
CA ILE A 206 9.29 -3.07 -0.26
C ILE A 206 8.24 -2.00 -0.54
N PHE A 207 8.52 -1.08 -1.47
CA PHE A 207 7.64 0.04 -1.81
C PHE A 207 7.29 0.14 -3.29
N ASP A 208 7.69 -0.85 -4.09
CA ASP A 208 7.35 -0.97 -5.51
C ASP A 208 7.72 0.27 -6.35
N GLY A 209 8.82 0.94 -5.98
CA GLY A 209 9.39 2.10 -6.67
C GLY A 209 8.63 3.42 -6.49
N HIS A 210 7.46 3.42 -5.86
CA HIS A 210 6.69 4.64 -5.62
C HIS A 210 7.36 5.58 -4.62
N ASP A 211 8.12 5.06 -3.67
CA ASP A 211 8.96 5.81 -2.74
C ASP A 211 10.08 6.56 -3.48
N GLN A 212 10.82 5.87 -4.35
CA GLN A 212 11.91 6.44 -5.14
C GLN A 212 11.38 7.48 -6.14
N SER A 213 10.24 7.20 -6.78
CA SER A 213 9.55 8.16 -7.65
C SER A 213 9.16 9.41 -6.87
N ALA A 214 8.58 9.25 -5.69
CA ALA A 214 8.22 10.38 -4.82
C ALA A 214 9.44 11.21 -4.41
N GLU A 215 10.55 10.56 -4.05
CA GLU A 215 11.80 11.26 -3.73
C GLU A 215 12.27 12.14 -4.88
N LYS A 216 12.34 11.55 -6.07
CA LYS A 216 12.78 12.24 -7.28
C LYS A 216 11.85 13.41 -7.62
N GLU A 217 10.54 13.17 -7.68
CA GLU A 217 9.53 14.18 -8.00
C GLU A 217 9.59 15.37 -7.04
N VAL A 218 9.67 15.10 -5.72
CA VAL A 218 9.78 16.16 -4.72
C VAL A 218 11.09 16.91 -4.84
N ASN A 219 12.21 16.21 -5.03
CA ASN A 219 13.51 16.85 -5.22
C ASN A 219 13.52 17.78 -6.43
N ASP A 220 12.98 17.34 -7.56
CA ASP A 220 12.93 18.12 -8.80
C ASP A 220 12.01 19.34 -8.63
N LEU A 221 10.83 19.14 -8.02
CA LEU A 221 9.90 20.22 -7.70
C LEU A 221 10.56 21.28 -6.80
N LEU A 222 11.12 20.88 -5.67
CA LEU A 222 11.68 21.82 -4.70
C LEU A 222 12.91 22.56 -5.23
N LYS A 223 13.72 21.90 -6.05
CA LYS A 223 14.85 22.56 -6.72
C LYS A 223 14.39 23.59 -7.75
N SER A 224 13.29 23.36 -8.44
CA SER A 224 12.75 24.34 -9.40
C SER A 224 12.19 25.61 -8.77
N LEU A 225 12.03 25.64 -7.44
CA LEU A 225 11.56 26.81 -6.70
C LEU A 225 12.69 27.76 -6.27
N LYS A 226 13.96 27.32 -6.38
CA LYS A 226 15.13 28.16 -6.11
C LYS A 226 15.32 29.19 -7.21
#